data_AF-A0A2R3Z4D1-F1
#
_entry.id   AF-A0A2R3Z4D1-F1
#
_cell.length_a   1.000
_cell.length_b   1.000
_cell.length_c   1.000
_cell.angle_alpha   90.00
_cell.angle_beta   90.00
_cell.angle_gamma   90.00
#
_symmetry.space_group_name_H-M   'P 1'
#
loop_
_entity.id
_entity.type
_entity.pdbx_description
1 polymer ?
#
loop_
_entity_poly.entity_id
_entity_poly.type
_entity_poly.pdbx_seq_one_letter_code
_entity_poly.pdbx_strand_id
1 'polypeptide(L)'
;MKFSNLTIVFITSLLLYGCSKNDLETIKEENLQQTEVSTFNQTQKSRIFPENASSASYPELVSFNRSQSSEAGLVYEVLPGPAAINPAMSPTPFSNNINMTSGSYFYEVSNMTPEDSEDSKDAVKSVNIEFTGNDGTTFLIDEIRVIHKPLGTGDHTFFGGVGQNKVMHGNTGIGTPFMPKLLSYITLWGKTDLKNAATGEVVAPDRMIHIMTTTNVRDKDLNLTTAVEEDESDYNFRNVQTHVILPPQDMQGNFSPIPGTDHGFLHMMFEGVKLNEGQRDHRLAYEILPGPSAINPEISPTPFSNNFAIGAGYYNLHVRDITKGDSEDSKDAVLQFDLLYQRQNGETFTIENINVIHKAEGSGDHTFFGGVGQYKIMHGNTGIGTDLMPKLTSYITLWGTADLKDGNGNVLARNRMIHIMVTGRVRDENLNLLTSLDQDLSDLSPDMIETHIILPPQDMQGNMDPVPGTKYGFLHLMFESVELKR
;
A
#
# COMPACT_ATOMS: atom_id res chain seq x y z
N MET A 1 16.66 -29.54 -38.94
CA MET A 1 17.68 -28.55 -38.53
C MET A 1 17.61 -28.48 -37.01
N LYS A 2 18.30 -29.33 -36.23
CA LYS A 2 19.71 -29.29 -35.78
C LYS A 2 20.20 -27.95 -35.19
N PHE A 3 20.31 -27.98 -33.86
CA PHE A 3 21.18 -27.24 -32.91
C PHE A 3 20.97 -25.71 -32.81
N SER A 4 21.09 -25.06 -31.65
CA SER A 4 22.05 -25.32 -30.55
C SER A 4 21.60 -24.82 -29.17
N ASN A 5 21.83 -25.65 -28.15
CA ASN A 5 21.94 -25.26 -26.74
C ASN A 5 23.22 -24.45 -26.51
N LEU A 6 23.14 -23.40 -25.69
CA LEU A 6 24.29 -22.63 -25.23
C LEU A 6 24.62 -23.03 -23.78
N THR A 7 25.80 -23.63 -23.62
CA THR A 7 26.42 -24.02 -22.36
C THR A 7 27.07 -22.79 -21.71
N ILE A 8 26.77 -22.52 -20.43
CA ILE A 8 27.46 -21.54 -19.59
C ILE A 8 28.75 -22.17 -19.05
N VAL A 9 29.86 -21.47 -19.23
CA VAL A 9 31.21 -21.85 -18.79
C VAL A 9 31.50 -21.21 -17.43
N PHE A 10 31.80 -22.04 -16.43
CA PHE A 10 32.45 -21.62 -15.19
C PHE A 10 33.95 -21.42 -15.45
N ILE A 11 34.50 -20.27 -15.07
CA ILE A 11 35.95 -20.04 -15.00
C ILE A 11 36.35 -19.99 -13.52
N THR A 12 36.94 -21.07 -13.03
CA THR A 12 37.77 -21.12 -11.83
C THR A 12 39.20 -20.76 -12.24
N SER A 13 39.77 -19.71 -11.64
CA SER A 13 41.20 -19.42 -11.76
C SER A 13 41.87 -19.57 -10.40
N LEU A 14 42.52 -20.72 -10.25
CA LEU A 14 43.49 -21.04 -9.20
C LEU A 14 44.86 -20.65 -9.75
N LEU A 15 45.61 -19.77 -9.08
CA LEU A 15 47.02 -19.55 -9.38
C LEU A 15 47.84 -19.54 -8.10
N LEU A 16 48.60 -20.63 -7.96
CA LEU A 16 49.72 -20.82 -7.06
C LEU A 16 50.87 -19.88 -7.43
N TYR A 17 51.48 -19.24 -6.44
CA TYR A 17 52.92 -18.92 -6.46
C TYR A 17 53.47 -19.14 -5.04
N GLY A 18 54.40 -20.08 -4.92
CA GLY A 18 55.22 -20.23 -3.73
C GLY A 18 56.53 -19.47 -3.87
N CYS A 19 57.07 -18.97 -2.77
CA CYS A 19 58.52 -18.82 -2.60
C CYS A 19 58.92 -18.73 -1.11
N SER A 20 59.68 -19.74 -0.69
CA SER A 20 60.83 -19.78 0.24
C SER A 20 60.80 -19.22 1.67
N LYS A 21 61.49 -19.98 2.53
CA LYS A 21 61.70 -19.91 3.98
C LYS A 21 63.00 -19.16 4.36
N ASN A 22 63.04 -18.76 5.63
CA ASN A 22 64.17 -18.47 6.54
C ASN A 22 64.82 -17.08 6.50
N ASP A 23 64.74 -16.35 7.62
CA ASP A 23 65.88 -16.19 8.53
C ASP A 23 65.43 -15.82 9.96
N LEU A 24 66.25 -16.26 10.92
CA LEU A 24 66.10 -16.26 12.38
C LEU A 24 67.23 -15.40 12.99
N GLU A 25 67.01 -14.96 14.23
CA GLU A 25 67.94 -14.37 15.22
C GLU A 25 68.06 -12.83 15.26
N THR A 26 67.57 -12.14 16.31
CA THR A 26 68.06 -11.97 17.71
C THR A 26 68.81 -10.64 17.84
N ILE A 27 68.43 -9.76 18.80
CA ILE A 27 69.32 -8.96 19.66
C ILE A 27 68.52 -8.14 20.70
N LYS A 28 68.71 -8.55 21.96
CA LYS A 28 68.97 -7.82 23.22
C LYS A 28 67.94 -6.90 23.89
N GLU A 29 67.63 -7.34 25.10
CA GLU A 29 67.28 -6.58 26.31
C GLU A 29 68.30 -5.49 26.66
N GLU A 30 67.81 -4.37 27.20
CA GLU A 30 68.46 -3.65 28.30
C GLU A 30 67.41 -3.03 29.23
N ASN A 31 67.56 -3.35 30.52
CA ASN A 31 66.77 -2.89 31.66
C ASN A 31 66.97 -1.38 31.93
N LEU A 32 65.95 -0.70 32.46
CA LEU A 32 66.09 0.05 33.73
C LEU A 32 64.74 0.51 34.31
N GLN A 33 64.70 0.44 35.63
CA GLN A 33 63.59 0.62 36.54
C GLN A 33 63.04 2.04 36.56
N GLN A 34 61.72 2.18 36.69
CA GLN A 34 61.15 3.19 37.58
C GLN A 34 59.80 2.74 38.12
N THR A 35 59.81 2.36 39.40
CA THR A 35 58.67 2.25 40.29
C THR A 35 58.02 3.62 40.46
N GLU A 36 56.78 3.77 39.99
CA GLU A 36 55.83 4.73 40.55
C GLU A 36 54.52 4.02 40.89
N VAL A 37 54.22 4.05 42.19
CA VAL A 37 52.94 3.66 42.77
C VAL A 37 51.92 4.70 42.31
N SER A 38 51.13 4.38 41.28
CA SER A 38 49.95 5.18 40.93
C SER A 38 48.69 4.44 41.38
N THR A 39 47.95 5.14 42.23
CA THR A 39 46.66 4.78 42.81
C THR A 39 45.65 4.37 41.74
N PHE A 40 45.15 3.15 41.86
CA PHE A 40 44.00 2.62 41.14
C PHE A 40 42.73 3.38 41.58
N ASN A 41 42.36 4.42 40.83
CA ASN A 41 40.99 4.92 40.80
C ASN A 41 40.40 4.53 39.43
N GLN A 42 39.80 3.34 39.36
CA GLN A 42 38.91 2.98 38.28
C GLN A 42 37.67 3.88 38.36
N THR A 43 37.72 5.03 37.69
CA THR A 43 36.50 5.69 37.24
C THR A 43 35.95 4.83 36.10
N GLN A 44 34.99 3.99 36.42
CA GLN A 44 34.18 3.24 35.47
C GLN A 44 33.41 4.27 34.62
N LYS A 45 34.03 4.80 33.57
CA LYS A 45 33.28 5.48 32.50
C LYS A 45 32.35 4.42 31.93
N SER A 46 31.05 4.52 32.22
CA SER A 46 30.05 3.78 31.47
C SER A 46 30.32 4.05 29.99
N ARG A 47 30.71 3.00 29.25
CA ARG A 47 30.73 3.07 27.80
C ARG A 47 29.28 3.24 27.38
N ILE A 48 28.90 4.46 27.03
CA ILE A 48 27.64 4.73 26.36
C ILE A 48 27.79 4.08 24.98
N PHE A 49 27.05 3.01 24.75
CA PHE A 49 26.96 2.40 23.43
C PHE A 49 26.04 3.28 22.56
N PRO A 50 26.30 3.42 21.26
CA PRO A 50 25.45 4.21 20.39
C PRO A 50 24.09 3.48 20.23
N GLU A 51 23.09 3.98 20.94
CA GLU A 51 21.71 3.53 20.87
C GLU A 51 20.94 4.54 20.02
N ASN A 52 20.35 4.08 18.91
CA ASN A 52 19.54 4.91 18.02
C ASN A 52 18.09 4.46 18.10
N ALA A 53 17.17 5.40 17.99
CA ALA A 53 15.74 5.10 17.98
C ALA A 53 15.02 5.83 16.85
N SER A 54 13.97 5.21 16.35
CA SER A 54 13.14 5.74 15.28
C SER A 54 11.67 5.44 15.53
N SER A 55 10.78 6.40 15.26
CA SER A 55 9.34 6.21 15.46
C SER A 55 8.50 7.09 14.54
N ALA A 56 7.31 6.60 14.22
CA ALA A 56 6.25 7.39 13.58
C ALA A 56 4.88 6.90 14.07
N SER A 57 3.87 7.78 14.04
CA SER A 57 2.51 7.46 14.48
C SER A 57 1.46 8.25 13.69
N TYR A 58 0.64 7.50 12.96
CA TYR A 58 -0.45 7.94 12.08
C TYR A 58 -1.69 7.08 12.36
N PRO A 59 -2.33 7.24 13.54
CA PRO A 59 -3.31 6.28 14.03
C PRO A 59 -4.65 6.30 13.29
N GLU A 60 -4.94 7.36 12.52
CA GLU A 60 -6.22 7.57 11.88
C GLU A 60 -6.18 7.15 10.40
N LEU A 61 -7.20 6.39 9.97
CA LEU A 61 -7.41 6.08 8.56
C LEU A 61 -7.80 7.34 7.79
N VAL A 62 -7.27 7.48 6.57
CA VAL A 62 -7.67 8.57 5.66
C VAL A 62 -9.10 8.37 5.20
N SER A 63 -9.93 9.36 5.45
CA SER A 63 -11.33 9.38 5.03
C SER A 63 -11.52 10.38 3.89
N PHE A 64 -11.71 9.86 2.69
CA PHE A 64 -11.95 10.71 1.52
C PHE A 64 -13.35 11.31 1.55
N ASN A 65 -13.48 12.61 1.34
CA ASN A 65 -14.78 13.31 1.34
C ASN A 65 -15.17 13.88 -0.03
N ARG A 66 -14.29 13.80 -1.03
CA ARG A 66 -14.53 14.36 -2.35
C ARG A 66 -13.88 13.47 -3.41
N SER A 67 -14.60 13.33 -4.52
CA SER A 67 -14.19 12.56 -5.69
C SER A 67 -14.55 13.33 -6.95
N GLN A 68 -13.69 13.25 -7.97
CA GLN A 68 -13.92 13.91 -9.25
C GLN A 68 -13.22 13.16 -10.40
N SER A 69 -13.79 13.28 -11.60
CA SER A 69 -13.15 12.80 -12.83
C SER A 69 -11.85 13.57 -13.10
N SER A 70 -10.86 12.91 -13.72
CA SER A 70 -9.70 13.60 -14.29
C SER A 70 -9.84 13.80 -15.79
N GLU A 71 -9.05 14.74 -16.34
CA GLU A 71 -8.97 14.98 -17.79
C GLU A 71 -8.48 13.76 -18.58
N ALA A 72 -7.67 12.89 -17.95
CA ALA A 72 -7.15 11.68 -18.59
C ALA A 72 -8.05 10.46 -18.37
N GLY A 73 -9.07 10.57 -17.51
CA GLY A 73 -9.97 9.49 -17.16
C GLY A 73 -10.95 9.17 -18.29
N LEU A 74 -11.13 7.88 -18.56
CA LEU A 74 -12.13 7.41 -19.51
C LEU A 74 -13.48 7.24 -18.82
N VAL A 75 -14.56 7.41 -19.60
CA VAL A 75 -15.94 7.29 -19.12
C VAL A 75 -16.63 6.20 -19.92
N TYR A 76 -17.39 5.36 -19.24
CA TYR A 76 -18.13 4.26 -19.83
C TYR A 76 -19.55 4.23 -19.31
N GLU A 77 -20.49 3.92 -20.19
CA GLU A 77 -21.81 3.47 -19.80
C GLU A 77 -21.83 1.95 -19.76
N VAL A 78 -22.35 1.38 -18.67
CA VAL A 78 -22.64 -0.05 -18.58
C VAL A 78 -24.01 -0.29 -19.19
N LEU A 79 -24.03 -1.01 -20.30
CA LEU A 79 -25.22 -1.34 -21.06
C LEU A 79 -25.90 -2.61 -20.52
N PRO A 80 -27.16 -2.85 -20.90
CA PRO A 80 -27.87 -4.07 -20.55
C PRO A 80 -27.12 -5.32 -21.01
N GLY A 81 -27.04 -6.29 -20.11
CA GLY A 81 -26.53 -7.61 -20.40
C GLY A 81 -26.69 -8.56 -19.21
N PRO A 82 -26.25 -9.81 -19.37
CA PRO A 82 -26.08 -10.73 -18.25
C PRO A 82 -25.18 -10.10 -17.18
N ALA A 83 -25.56 -10.21 -15.90
CA ALA A 83 -24.67 -9.80 -14.82
C ALA A 83 -23.38 -10.62 -14.87
N ALA A 84 -22.23 -9.98 -14.64
CA ALA A 84 -20.92 -10.65 -14.73
C ALA A 84 -20.80 -11.82 -13.73
N ILE A 85 -21.27 -11.62 -12.49
CA ILE A 85 -21.20 -12.63 -11.41
C ILE A 85 -22.32 -13.68 -11.52
N ASN A 86 -23.50 -13.30 -12.02
CA ASN A 86 -24.63 -14.22 -12.19
C ASN A 86 -25.30 -14.02 -13.56
N PRO A 87 -24.79 -14.67 -14.63
CA PRO A 87 -25.29 -14.47 -15.99
C PRO A 87 -26.75 -14.87 -16.21
N ALA A 88 -27.37 -15.65 -15.31
CA ALA A 88 -28.78 -15.98 -15.38
C ALA A 88 -29.67 -14.74 -15.12
N MET A 89 -29.14 -13.72 -14.44
CA MET A 89 -29.80 -12.43 -14.27
C MET A 89 -29.48 -11.54 -15.46
N SER A 90 -30.49 -11.30 -16.31
CA SER A 90 -30.37 -10.51 -17.52
C SER A 90 -31.73 -9.92 -17.93
N PRO A 91 -31.82 -8.66 -18.37
CA PRO A 91 -30.74 -7.67 -18.37
C PRO A 91 -30.49 -7.09 -16.96
N THR A 92 -29.27 -6.62 -16.71
CA THR A 92 -28.91 -5.93 -15.47
C THR A 92 -27.95 -4.76 -15.73
N PRO A 93 -27.84 -3.79 -14.79
CA PRO A 93 -26.80 -2.78 -14.82
C PRO A 93 -25.41 -3.31 -14.43
N PHE A 94 -25.22 -4.61 -14.17
CA PHE A 94 -23.96 -5.16 -13.64
C PHE A 94 -23.25 -6.07 -14.66
N SER A 95 -23.34 -5.69 -15.95
CA SER A 95 -22.81 -6.48 -17.06
C SER A 95 -21.38 -6.07 -17.45
N ASN A 96 -20.77 -6.88 -18.31
CA ASN A 96 -19.53 -6.53 -19.03
C ASN A 96 -19.80 -5.87 -20.39
N ASN A 97 -21.07 -5.66 -20.75
CA ASN A 97 -21.43 -4.90 -21.94
C ASN A 97 -21.27 -3.42 -21.59
N ILE A 98 -20.17 -2.81 -22.02
CA ILE A 98 -19.88 -1.40 -21.75
C ILE A 98 -19.63 -0.67 -23.07
N ASN A 99 -20.00 0.60 -23.12
CA ASN A 99 -19.65 1.48 -24.23
C ASN A 99 -18.89 2.70 -23.70
N MET A 100 -17.79 3.05 -24.37
CA MET A 100 -17.06 4.27 -24.06
C MET A 100 -17.90 5.49 -24.45
N THR A 101 -17.94 6.47 -23.58
CA THR A 101 -18.70 7.71 -23.77
C THR A 101 -17.94 8.90 -23.20
N SER A 102 -18.61 10.05 -23.08
CA SER A 102 -18.07 11.26 -22.49
C SER A 102 -18.90 11.69 -21.28
N GLY A 103 -18.24 12.37 -20.36
CA GLY A 103 -18.85 12.90 -19.17
C GLY A 103 -17.79 13.48 -18.24
N SER A 104 -18.25 14.14 -17.19
CA SER A 104 -17.41 14.58 -16.10
C SER A 104 -18.22 14.53 -14.81
N TYR A 105 -17.54 14.40 -13.69
CA TYR A 105 -18.21 14.49 -12.42
C TYR A 105 -17.35 15.11 -11.34
N PHE A 106 -18.03 15.64 -10.34
CA PHE A 106 -17.50 16.09 -9.09
C PHE A 106 -18.57 15.85 -8.02
N TYR A 107 -18.16 15.33 -6.86
CA TYR A 107 -19.02 15.38 -5.68
C TYR A 107 -18.19 15.51 -4.39
N GLU A 108 -18.82 16.11 -3.39
CA GLU A 108 -18.30 16.25 -2.03
C GLU A 108 -19.37 15.83 -1.03
N VAL A 109 -18.97 15.06 -0.03
CA VAL A 109 -19.84 14.52 1.01
C VAL A 109 -19.36 14.94 2.40
N SER A 110 -20.29 14.85 3.35
CA SER A 110 -20.01 14.91 4.77
C SER A 110 -20.59 13.66 5.41
N ASN A 111 -19.74 12.90 6.08
CA ASN A 111 -20.11 11.76 6.91
C ASN A 111 -19.93 12.17 8.36
N MET A 112 -21.04 12.36 9.08
CA MET A 112 -21.06 12.74 10.50
C MET A 112 -21.71 11.67 11.37
N THR A 113 -22.35 10.68 10.76
CA THR A 113 -23.11 9.64 11.46
C THR A 113 -22.66 8.28 10.95
N PRO A 114 -21.91 7.48 11.74
CA PRO A 114 -21.33 6.23 11.25
C PRO A 114 -22.37 5.13 10.99
N GLU A 115 -23.55 5.23 11.59
CA GLU A 115 -24.63 4.23 11.54
C GLU A 115 -25.92 4.84 10.98
N ASP A 116 -26.78 3.97 10.43
CA ASP A 116 -28.10 4.35 9.93
C ASP A 116 -28.97 4.96 11.04
N SER A 117 -29.44 6.18 10.79
CA SER A 117 -30.41 6.88 11.64
C SER A 117 -31.25 7.83 10.80
N GLU A 118 -32.52 8.01 11.15
CA GLU A 118 -33.38 9.07 10.58
C GLU A 118 -32.83 10.48 10.92
N ASP A 119 -32.09 10.60 12.02
CA ASP A 119 -31.47 11.84 12.48
C ASP A 119 -30.03 12.01 11.95
N SER A 120 -29.60 11.17 11.01
CA SER A 120 -28.28 11.31 10.41
C SER A 120 -28.11 12.69 9.79
N LYS A 121 -26.91 13.25 9.99
CA LYS A 121 -26.52 14.55 9.43
C LYS A 121 -25.66 14.42 8.18
N ASP A 122 -25.54 13.21 7.65
CA ASP A 122 -24.77 12.97 6.45
C ASP A 122 -25.36 13.74 5.27
N ALA A 123 -24.51 14.20 4.36
CA ALA A 123 -24.98 15.05 3.28
C ALA A 123 -24.07 14.97 2.07
N VAL A 124 -24.65 15.17 0.89
CA VAL A 124 -23.91 15.62 -0.29
C VAL A 124 -23.83 17.15 -0.21
N LYS A 125 -22.63 17.69 -0.06
CA LYS A 125 -22.38 19.14 0.06
C LYS A 125 -22.43 19.83 -1.29
N SER A 126 -21.95 19.16 -2.31
CA SER A 126 -21.97 19.63 -3.70
C SER A 126 -21.85 18.44 -4.63
N VAL A 127 -22.54 18.50 -5.76
CA VAL A 127 -22.48 17.47 -6.79
C VAL A 127 -22.73 18.10 -8.15
N ASN A 128 -21.99 17.63 -9.14
CA ASN A 128 -22.22 17.92 -10.55
C ASN A 128 -21.75 16.69 -11.32
N ILE A 129 -22.67 16.00 -11.98
CA ILE A 129 -22.39 14.81 -12.79
C ILE A 129 -23.05 15.05 -14.13
N GLU A 130 -22.24 15.11 -15.18
CA GLU A 130 -22.69 15.23 -16.55
C GLU A 130 -22.19 14.03 -17.35
N PHE A 131 -23.05 13.41 -18.16
CA PHE A 131 -22.63 12.31 -19.01
C PHE A 131 -23.51 12.18 -20.25
N THR A 132 -22.96 11.58 -21.30
CA THR A 132 -23.66 11.26 -22.54
C THR A 132 -24.06 9.79 -22.52
N GLY A 133 -25.36 9.51 -22.62
CA GLY A 133 -25.86 8.15 -22.83
C GLY A 133 -25.52 7.64 -24.24
N ASN A 134 -25.60 6.34 -24.44
CA ASN A 134 -25.30 5.67 -25.71
C ASN A 134 -26.26 6.07 -26.84
N ASP A 135 -27.42 6.63 -26.51
CA ASP A 135 -28.38 7.23 -27.43
C ASP A 135 -27.97 8.66 -27.88
N GLY A 136 -26.90 9.21 -27.29
CA GLY A 136 -26.42 10.57 -27.51
C GLY A 136 -27.06 11.63 -26.61
N THR A 137 -27.98 11.25 -25.73
CA THR A 137 -28.61 12.18 -24.79
C THR A 137 -27.63 12.57 -23.68
N THR A 138 -27.47 13.87 -23.45
CA THR A 138 -26.64 14.38 -22.36
C THR A 138 -27.49 14.59 -21.10
N PHE A 139 -27.09 13.95 -20.00
CA PHE A 139 -27.77 14.01 -18.71
C PHE A 139 -26.98 14.81 -17.67
N LEU A 140 -27.70 15.42 -16.72
CA LEU A 140 -27.16 16.18 -15.61
C LEU A 140 -27.78 15.74 -14.29
N ILE A 141 -26.94 15.61 -13.27
CA ILE A 141 -27.29 15.47 -11.86
C ILE A 141 -26.51 16.53 -11.07
N ASP A 142 -27.23 17.47 -10.48
CA ASP A 142 -26.69 18.64 -9.77
C ASP A 142 -27.18 18.75 -8.31
N GLU A 143 -28.01 17.80 -7.87
CA GLU A 143 -28.49 17.70 -6.48
C GLU A 143 -28.69 16.23 -6.10
N ILE A 144 -28.19 15.84 -4.93
CA ILE A 144 -28.49 14.53 -4.33
C ILE A 144 -28.96 14.74 -2.90
N ARG A 145 -30.16 14.26 -2.60
CA ARG A 145 -30.73 14.20 -1.26
C ARG A 145 -30.41 12.85 -0.66
N VAL A 146 -29.54 12.83 0.35
CA VAL A 146 -29.14 11.59 1.03
C VAL A 146 -30.35 10.90 1.65
N ILE A 147 -30.41 9.58 1.54
CA ILE A 147 -31.46 8.78 2.17
C ILE A 147 -31.02 8.44 3.60
N HIS A 148 -31.80 8.92 4.57
CA HIS A 148 -31.66 8.60 5.98
C HIS A 148 -32.78 7.65 6.40
N LYS A 149 -32.45 6.60 7.14
CA LYS A 149 -33.42 5.59 7.57
C LYS A 149 -33.06 5.05 8.96
N PRO A 150 -34.02 4.47 9.69
CA PRO A 150 -33.72 3.81 10.96
C PRO A 150 -32.78 2.62 10.77
N LEU A 151 -31.93 2.39 11.76
CA LEU A 151 -31.07 1.21 11.84
C LEU A 151 -31.89 -0.08 11.65
N GLY A 152 -31.41 -0.95 10.76
CA GLY A 152 -32.02 -2.27 10.50
C GLY A 152 -33.27 -2.27 9.62
N THR A 153 -33.62 -1.14 8.99
CA THR A 153 -34.73 -1.07 8.03
C THR A 153 -34.27 -1.31 6.59
N GLY A 154 -35.09 -1.97 5.76
CA GLY A 154 -34.75 -2.30 4.37
C GLY A 154 -33.73 -3.43 4.23
N ASP A 155 -33.40 -3.78 2.99
CA ASP A 155 -32.67 -5.03 2.69
C ASP A 155 -31.13 -4.90 2.80
N HIS A 156 -30.60 -3.69 3.00
CA HIS A 156 -29.15 -3.39 3.06
C HIS A 156 -28.85 -2.20 3.97
N THR A 157 -27.64 -2.02 4.52
CA THR A 157 -27.24 -0.82 5.30
C THR A 157 -26.90 0.39 4.41
N PHE A 158 -27.21 1.60 4.87
CA PHE A 158 -26.94 2.86 4.15
C PHE A 158 -25.84 3.70 4.83
N PHE A 159 -25.28 3.23 5.95
CA PHE A 159 -24.21 3.87 6.73
C PHE A 159 -24.51 5.30 7.20
N GLY A 160 -25.75 5.59 7.61
CA GLY A 160 -26.18 6.97 7.90
C GLY A 160 -26.55 7.75 6.64
N GLY A 161 -26.31 7.18 5.46
CA GLY A 161 -26.55 7.75 4.14
C GLY A 161 -25.27 7.96 3.33
N VAL A 162 -24.12 8.13 4.00
CA VAL A 162 -22.78 8.21 3.39
C VAL A 162 -21.82 7.28 4.14
N GLY A 163 -21.30 6.26 3.46
CA GLY A 163 -20.24 5.40 3.98
C GLY A 163 -18.85 5.82 3.48
N GLN A 164 -17.85 5.76 4.36
CA GLN A 164 -16.44 5.89 4.02
C GLN A 164 -15.67 4.63 4.41
N ASN A 165 -14.72 4.22 3.57
CA ASN A 165 -13.86 3.04 3.74
C ASN A 165 -14.67 1.79 4.11
N LYS A 166 -15.68 1.47 3.29
CA LYS A 166 -16.59 0.35 3.51
C LYS A 166 -16.31 -0.76 2.53
N VAL A 167 -16.06 -1.97 3.05
CA VAL A 167 -16.08 -3.19 2.23
C VAL A 167 -17.54 -3.55 1.98
N MET A 168 -17.92 -3.72 0.71
CA MET A 168 -19.30 -3.96 0.30
C MET A 168 -19.39 -4.95 -0.86
N HIS A 169 -20.62 -5.29 -1.25
CA HIS A 169 -20.96 -6.23 -2.32
C HIS A 169 -20.47 -7.67 -2.06
N GLY A 170 -20.42 -8.52 -3.08
CA GLY A 170 -20.11 -9.93 -2.94
C GLY A 170 -20.97 -10.61 -1.87
N ASN A 171 -20.32 -11.30 -0.93
CA ASN A 171 -20.97 -11.99 0.19
C ASN A 171 -21.16 -11.13 1.46
N THR A 172 -20.87 -9.83 1.43
CA THR A 172 -20.89 -8.99 2.64
C THR A 172 -22.30 -8.77 3.21
N GLY A 173 -23.34 -9.01 2.42
CA GLY A 173 -24.72 -8.62 2.74
C GLY A 173 -24.99 -7.12 2.57
N ILE A 174 -24.01 -6.34 2.13
CA ILE A 174 -24.10 -4.90 1.93
C ILE A 174 -24.17 -4.60 0.42
N GLY A 175 -25.26 -3.97 -0.02
CA GLY A 175 -25.49 -3.67 -1.43
C GLY A 175 -25.80 -4.93 -2.27
N THR A 176 -25.60 -4.84 -3.57
CA THR A 176 -25.95 -5.93 -4.50
C THR A 176 -24.94 -7.09 -4.47
N PRO A 177 -25.36 -8.35 -4.64
CA PRO A 177 -24.46 -9.48 -4.87
C PRO A 177 -23.94 -9.57 -6.32
N PHE A 178 -24.35 -8.65 -7.21
CA PHE A 178 -23.93 -8.63 -8.63
C PHE A 178 -22.66 -7.82 -8.90
N MET A 179 -22.06 -7.26 -7.86
CA MET A 179 -20.74 -6.62 -7.89
C MET A 179 -19.75 -7.46 -7.05
N PRO A 180 -18.46 -7.48 -7.41
CA PRO A 180 -17.43 -8.16 -6.62
C PRO A 180 -17.31 -7.51 -5.25
N LYS A 181 -16.81 -8.27 -4.27
CA LYS A 181 -16.43 -7.72 -2.98
C LYS A 181 -15.31 -6.69 -3.22
N LEU A 182 -15.50 -5.49 -2.69
CA LEU A 182 -14.60 -4.37 -2.93
C LEU A 182 -14.56 -3.40 -1.75
N LEU A 183 -13.50 -2.61 -1.66
CA LEU A 183 -13.41 -1.42 -0.83
C LEU A 183 -13.99 -0.21 -1.57
N SER A 184 -15.00 0.39 -0.96
CA SER A 184 -15.51 1.70 -1.34
C SER A 184 -14.93 2.78 -0.42
N TYR A 185 -14.13 3.67 -1.00
CA TYR A 185 -13.59 4.85 -0.30
C TYR A 185 -14.72 5.82 0.07
N ILE A 186 -15.68 5.98 -0.85
CA ILE A 186 -16.90 6.76 -0.60
C ILE A 186 -18.08 6.03 -1.25
N THR A 187 -19.09 5.70 -0.47
CA THR A 187 -20.37 5.17 -0.95
C THR A 187 -21.51 6.02 -0.44
N LEU A 188 -22.54 6.26 -1.24
CA LEU A 188 -23.76 6.90 -0.78
C LEU A 188 -24.98 6.38 -1.50
N TRP A 189 -26.13 6.54 -0.85
CA TRP A 189 -27.44 6.33 -1.43
C TRP A 189 -28.27 7.59 -1.26
N GLY A 190 -28.96 7.99 -2.32
CA GLY A 190 -29.72 9.22 -2.33
C GLY A 190 -30.89 9.19 -3.31
N LYS A 191 -31.55 10.34 -3.38
CA LYS A 191 -32.54 10.68 -4.38
C LYS A 191 -32.05 11.87 -5.20
N THR A 192 -32.26 11.82 -6.50
CA THR A 192 -31.89 12.89 -7.44
C THR A 192 -32.98 13.09 -8.47
N ASP A 193 -33.01 14.27 -9.08
CA ASP A 193 -33.69 14.44 -10.36
C ASP A 193 -32.67 14.21 -11.47
N LEU A 194 -33.04 13.45 -12.50
CA LEU A 194 -32.26 13.32 -13.72
C LEU A 194 -32.72 14.42 -14.68
N LYS A 195 -31.78 15.26 -15.12
CA LYS A 195 -32.06 16.38 -16.03
C LYS A 195 -31.42 16.15 -17.39
N ASN A 196 -31.95 16.81 -18.42
CA ASN A 196 -31.23 16.99 -19.68
C ASN A 196 -30.18 18.10 -19.48
N ALA A 197 -28.91 17.81 -19.76
CA ALA A 197 -27.81 18.76 -19.51
C ALA A 197 -27.88 20.02 -20.38
N ALA A 198 -28.41 19.93 -21.60
CA ALA A 198 -28.49 21.05 -22.53
C ALA A 198 -29.63 22.02 -22.20
N THR A 199 -30.76 21.52 -21.67
CA THR A 199 -31.95 22.34 -21.39
C THR A 199 -32.20 22.61 -19.91
N GLY A 200 -31.65 21.79 -19.02
CA GLY A 200 -31.95 21.79 -17.59
C GLY A 200 -33.32 21.18 -17.23
N GLU A 201 -34.05 20.65 -18.21
CA GLU A 201 -35.37 20.05 -17.99
C GLU A 201 -35.25 18.73 -17.22
N VAL A 202 -36.13 18.53 -16.23
CA VAL A 202 -36.19 17.27 -15.47
C VAL A 202 -36.81 16.18 -16.34
N VAL A 203 -36.00 15.18 -16.69
CA VAL A 203 -36.40 13.99 -17.45
C VAL A 203 -37.06 12.96 -16.53
N ALA A 204 -36.50 12.77 -15.34
CA ALA A 204 -37.02 11.82 -14.36
C ALA A 204 -36.84 12.37 -12.93
N PRO A 205 -37.92 12.74 -12.23
CA PRO A 205 -37.81 13.26 -10.87
C PRO A 205 -37.67 12.14 -9.84
N ASP A 206 -37.09 12.48 -8.69
CA ASP A 206 -37.02 11.68 -7.46
C ASP A 206 -36.52 10.23 -7.65
N ARG A 207 -35.50 10.07 -8.47
CA ARG A 207 -34.86 8.79 -8.79
C ARG A 207 -33.89 8.39 -7.69
N MET A 208 -33.94 7.12 -7.32
CA MET A 208 -32.89 6.52 -6.50
C MET A 208 -31.55 6.61 -7.23
N ILE A 209 -30.50 6.93 -6.51
CA ILE A 209 -29.13 6.97 -6.99
C ILE A 209 -28.20 6.30 -5.98
N HIS A 210 -27.27 5.53 -6.49
CA HIS A 210 -26.15 4.96 -5.76
C HIS A 210 -24.85 5.46 -6.40
N ILE A 211 -23.97 6.02 -5.59
CA ILE A 211 -22.63 6.41 -6.04
C ILE A 211 -21.62 5.68 -5.18
N MET A 212 -20.61 5.11 -5.82
CA MET A 212 -19.48 4.51 -5.14
C MET A 212 -18.19 4.91 -5.84
N THR A 213 -17.23 5.42 -5.08
CA THR A 213 -15.84 5.57 -5.51
C THR A 213 -15.03 4.47 -4.84
N THR A 214 -14.56 3.54 -5.64
CA THR A 214 -14.08 2.22 -5.22
C THR A 214 -12.68 1.96 -5.75
N THR A 215 -12.01 0.99 -5.14
CA THR A 215 -10.88 0.33 -5.79
C THR A 215 -11.29 -0.21 -7.17
N ASN A 216 -10.32 -0.36 -8.07
CA ASN A 216 -10.58 -0.89 -9.40
C ASN A 216 -10.98 -2.37 -9.32
N VAL A 217 -12.11 -2.69 -9.93
CA VAL A 217 -12.72 -4.03 -9.95
C VAL A 217 -12.94 -4.58 -11.35
N ARG A 218 -12.28 -3.99 -12.35
CA ARG A 218 -12.27 -4.52 -13.72
C ARG A 218 -10.87 -4.94 -14.12
N ASP A 219 -10.79 -5.99 -14.93
CA ASP A 219 -9.54 -6.44 -15.52
C ASP A 219 -9.09 -5.52 -16.67
N LYS A 220 -7.94 -5.85 -17.27
CA LYS A 220 -7.36 -5.11 -18.40
C LYS A 220 -8.25 -5.09 -19.66
N ASP A 221 -9.19 -6.03 -19.77
CA ASP A 221 -10.15 -6.16 -20.87
C ASP A 221 -11.50 -5.53 -20.47
N LEU A 222 -11.54 -4.81 -19.34
CA LEU A 222 -12.68 -4.15 -18.71
C LEU A 222 -13.80 -5.09 -18.28
N ASN A 223 -13.53 -6.38 -18.11
CA ASN A 223 -14.49 -7.29 -17.49
C ASN A 223 -14.49 -7.11 -15.98
N LEU A 224 -15.67 -7.05 -15.38
CA LEU A 224 -15.84 -7.03 -13.93
C LEU A 224 -15.27 -8.32 -13.34
N THR A 225 -14.46 -8.20 -12.29
CA THR A 225 -14.00 -9.36 -11.54
C THR A 225 -15.20 -10.05 -10.88
N THR A 226 -15.08 -11.36 -10.67
CA THR A 226 -16.16 -12.18 -10.09
C THR A 226 -15.88 -12.62 -8.65
N ALA A 227 -14.92 -11.97 -7.99
CA ALA A 227 -14.52 -12.29 -6.63
C ALA A 227 -15.58 -11.80 -5.63
N VAL A 228 -16.32 -12.72 -5.01
CA VAL A 228 -17.40 -12.39 -4.06
C VAL A 228 -17.04 -12.67 -2.61
N GLU A 229 -16.08 -13.57 -2.38
CA GLU A 229 -15.65 -13.99 -1.04
C GLU A 229 -14.47 -13.17 -0.51
N GLU A 230 -13.55 -12.78 -1.39
CA GLU A 230 -12.37 -11.98 -1.08
C GLU A 230 -12.37 -10.72 -1.95
N ASP A 231 -11.87 -9.62 -1.40
CA ASP A 231 -11.63 -8.40 -2.18
C ASP A 231 -10.31 -8.58 -2.94
N GLU A 232 -10.43 -8.82 -4.25
CA GLU A 232 -9.29 -8.99 -5.15
C GLU A 232 -8.77 -7.67 -5.73
N SER A 233 -9.31 -6.52 -5.33
CA SER A 233 -8.76 -5.24 -5.77
C SER A 233 -7.33 -5.02 -5.25
N ASP A 234 -6.61 -4.10 -5.88
CA ASP A 234 -5.22 -3.82 -5.52
C ASP A 234 -5.08 -2.80 -4.39
N TYR A 235 -6.17 -2.15 -3.94
CA TYR A 235 -6.17 -1.04 -2.96
C TYR A 235 -5.35 0.19 -3.38
N ASN A 236 -4.96 0.29 -4.65
CA ASN A 236 -4.21 1.42 -5.16
C ASN A 236 -5.14 2.62 -5.32
N PHE A 237 -5.04 3.60 -4.43
CA PHE A 237 -5.93 4.77 -4.44
C PHE A 237 -5.70 5.71 -5.65
N ARG A 238 -4.68 5.44 -6.48
CA ARG A 238 -4.48 6.11 -7.78
C ARG A 238 -5.16 5.38 -8.94
N ASN A 239 -5.57 4.14 -8.72
CA ASN A 239 -6.29 3.30 -9.66
C ASN A 239 -7.69 3.04 -9.11
N VAL A 240 -8.48 4.11 -9.07
CA VAL A 240 -9.83 4.15 -8.48
C VAL A 240 -10.85 4.36 -9.59
N GLN A 241 -12.01 3.77 -9.41
CA GLN A 241 -13.17 3.94 -10.29
C GLN A 241 -14.32 4.58 -9.51
N THR A 242 -15.13 5.37 -10.21
CA THR A 242 -16.39 5.87 -9.66
C THR A 242 -17.54 5.35 -10.49
N HIS A 243 -18.49 4.72 -9.81
CA HIS A 243 -19.72 4.25 -10.40
C HIS A 243 -20.86 5.15 -9.95
N VAL A 244 -21.67 5.60 -10.90
CA VAL A 244 -22.90 6.35 -10.69
C VAL A 244 -24.03 5.53 -11.27
N ILE A 245 -24.91 5.02 -10.42
CA ILE A 245 -25.97 4.10 -10.79
C ILE A 245 -27.30 4.73 -10.41
N LEU A 246 -28.18 4.90 -11.39
CA LEU A 246 -29.61 5.06 -11.14
C LEU A 246 -30.25 3.71 -11.49
N PRO A 247 -30.65 2.90 -10.49
CA PRO A 247 -31.15 1.55 -10.73
C PRO A 247 -32.60 1.56 -11.26
N PRO A 248 -33.04 0.47 -11.90
CA PRO A 248 -34.41 0.31 -12.40
C PRO A 248 -35.39 -0.11 -11.27
N GLN A 249 -35.14 0.33 -10.04
CA GLN A 249 -35.88 -0.09 -8.84
C GLN A 249 -36.14 1.09 -7.91
N ASP A 250 -37.19 0.97 -7.09
CA ASP A 250 -37.45 1.87 -5.97
C ASP A 250 -36.84 1.35 -4.65
N MET A 251 -37.08 2.09 -3.56
CA MET A 251 -36.58 1.76 -2.22
C MET A 251 -37.17 0.48 -1.61
N GLN A 252 -38.25 -0.04 -2.18
CA GLN A 252 -38.90 -1.28 -1.78
C GLN A 252 -38.49 -2.45 -2.71
N GLY A 253 -37.58 -2.21 -3.66
CA GLY A 253 -37.13 -3.19 -4.63
C GLY A 253 -38.13 -3.42 -5.78
N ASN A 254 -39.22 -2.64 -5.87
CA ASN A 254 -40.16 -2.76 -6.98
C ASN A 254 -39.53 -2.23 -8.26
N PHE A 255 -39.94 -2.80 -9.39
CA PHE A 255 -39.49 -2.32 -10.71
C PHE A 255 -39.95 -0.88 -10.94
N SER A 256 -38.98 0.01 -11.16
CA SER A 256 -39.17 1.43 -11.43
C SER A 256 -38.15 1.84 -12.49
N PRO A 257 -38.45 1.68 -13.79
CA PRO A 257 -37.52 2.05 -14.85
C PRO A 257 -37.36 3.57 -14.93
N ILE A 258 -36.19 4.03 -15.40
CA ILE A 258 -35.90 5.45 -15.61
C ILE A 258 -36.42 5.90 -16.97
N PRO A 259 -37.39 6.82 -17.01
CA PRO A 259 -37.87 7.41 -18.26
C PRO A 259 -36.74 8.13 -19.00
N GLY A 260 -36.82 8.15 -20.34
CA GLY A 260 -35.84 8.82 -21.18
C GLY A 260 -34.49 8.09 -21.30
N THR A 261 -34.44 6.82 -20.88
CA THR A 261 -33.27 5.94 -21.05
C THR A 261 -33.70 4.72 -21.85
N ASP A 262 -32.83 4.21 -22.73
CA ASP A 262 -33.18 3.09 -23.62
C ASP A 262 -33.50 1.79 -22.87
N HIS A 263 -32.97 1.65 -21.65
CA HIS A 263 -32.98 0.38 -20.93
C HIS A 263 -33.47 0.46 -19.48
N GLY A 264 -34.03 1.61 -19.09
CA GLY A 264 -34.71 1.78 -17.80
C GLY A 264 -33.78 1.91 -16.60
N PHE A 265 -32.47 2.02 -16.79
CA PHE A 265 -31.49 2.36 -15.77
C PHE A 265 -30.39 3.22 -16.38
N LEU A 266 -29.50 3.77 -15.54
CA LEU A 266 -28.24 4.37 -15.97
C LEU A 266 -27.13 3.86 -15.06
N HIS A 267 -26.00 3.46 -15.63
CA HIS A 267 -24.82 3.10 -14.88
C HIS A 267 -23.58 3.63 -15.59
N MET A 268 -22.99 4.68 -15.04
CA MET A 268 -21.77 5.28 -15.53
C MET A 268 -20.59 4.83 -14.69
N MET A 269 -19.48 4.50 -15.35
CA MET A 269 -18.20 4.23 -14.72
C MET A 269 -17.17 5.26 -15.21
N PHE A 270 -16.47 5.87 -14.26
CA PHE A 270 -15.39 6.82 -14.53
C PHE A 270 -14.06 6.24 -14.04
N GLU A 271 -13.05 6.25 -14.90
CA GLU A 271 -11.66 5.88 -14.56
C GLU A 271 -10.81 7.12 -14.28
N GLY A 272 -9.58 6.91 -13.79
CA GLY A 272 -8.65 8.01 -13.52
C GLY A 272 -9.19 9.00 -12.48
N VAL A 273 -9.89 8.48 -11.48
CA VAL A 273 -10.54 9.28 -10.44
C VAL A 273 -9.52 10.01 -9.57
N LYS A 274 -9.80 11.26 -9.23
CA LYS A 274 -9.05 12.05 -8.26
C LYS A 274 -9.83 12.10 -6.94
N LEU A 275 -9.27 11.47 -5.91
CA LEU A 275 -9.72 11.63 -4.53
C LEU A 275 -9.07 12.88 -3.93
N ASN A 276 -9.84 13.70 -3.23
CA ASN A 276 -9.30 14.83 -2.46
C ASN A 276 -8.44 14.29 -1.31
N GLU A 277 -7.28 14.88 -1.02
CA GLU A 277 -6.26 14.25 -0.14
C GLU A 277 -5.61 12.98 -0.72
N GLY A 278 -5.90 12.61 -1.98
CA GLY A 278 -5.12 11.62 -2.75
C GLY A 278 -3.77 12.17 -3.25
N GLN A 279 -3.26 13.22 -2.63
CA GLN A 279 -1.90 13.70 -2.82
C GLN A 279 -1.03 13.12 -1.71
N ARG A 280 0.29 13.10 -1.91
CA ARG A 280 1.21 12.71 -0.84
C ARG A 280 0.92 13.56 0.41
N ASP A 281 0.64 12.90 1.52
CA ASP A 281 0.66 13.52 2.84
C ASP A 281 1.76 12.81 3.64
N HIS A 282 2.73 13.60 4.10
CA HIS A 282 3.89 13.11 4.85
C HIS A 282 3.54 12.58 6.25
N ARG A 283 2.27 12.67 6.64
CA ARG A 283 1.74 12.15 7.90
C ARG A 283 0.92 10.88 7.71
N LEU A 284 1.25 10.09 6.69
CA LEU A 284 0.59 8.83 6.38
C LEU A 284 1.56 7.65 6.44
N ALA A 285 0.98 6.48 6.67
CA ALA A 285 1.63 5.21 6.40
C ALA A 285 1.17 4.69 5.04
N TYR A 286 2.09 4.08 4.30
CA TYR A 286 1.82 3.51 3.00
C TYR A 286 2.20 2.02 2.98
N GLU A 287 1.45 1.24 2.22
CA GLU A 287 1.85 -0.11 1.82
C GLU A 287 2.26 -0.05 0.36
N ILE A 288 3.49 -0.46 0.05
CA ILE A 288 3.92 -0.62 -1.33
C ILE A 288 3.30 -1.89 -1.88
N LEU A 289 2.51 -1.72 -2.93
CA LEU A 289 1.76 -2.78 -3.59
C LEU A 289 2.63 -3.45 -4.66
N PRO A 290 2.28 -4.66 -5.13
CA PRO A 290 2.98 -5.26 -6.26
C PRO A 290 2.82 -4.42 -7.52
N GLY A 291 3.84 -4.51 -8.35
CA GLY A 291 3.82 -4.01 -9.71
C GLY A 291 5.18 -4.22 -10.35
N PRO A 292 5.38 -3.68 -11.55
CA PRO A 292 6.70 -3.53 -12.13
C PRO A 292 7.63 -2.78 -11.17
N SER A 293 8.88 -3.23 -11.03
CA SER A 293 9.89 -2.46 -10.31
C SER A 293 10.03 -1.08 -10.95
N ALA A 294 10.17 -0.05 -10.12
CA ALA A 294 10.43 1.31 -10.61
C ALA A 294 11.77 1.43 -11.36
N ILE A 295 12.77 0.63 -10.97
CA ILE A 295 14.11 0.62 -11.59
C ILE A 295 14.18 -0.33 -12.79
N ASN A 296 13.57 -1.52 -12.69
CA ASN A 296 13.57 -2.52 -13.76
C ASN A 296 12.16 -3.10 -14.00
N PRO A 297 11.34 -2.46 -14.86
CA PRO A 297 9.94 -2.84 -15.04
C PRO A 297 9.69 -4.29 -15.51
N GLU A 298 10.70 -4.96 -16.08
CA GLU A 298 10.60 -6.38 -16.47
C GLU A 298 10.50 -7.32 -15.25
N ILE A 299 10.89 -6.85 -14.06
CA ILE A 299 10.74 -7.58 -12.80
C ILE A 299 9.41 -7.19 -12.18
N SER A 300 8.44 -8.10 -12.28
CA SER A 300 7.07 -7.92 -11.78
C SER A 300 6.45 -9.30 -11.44
N PRO A 301 5.69 -9.43 -10.35
CA PRO A 301 5.47 -8.43 -9.30
C PRO A 301 6.67 -8.32 -8.34
N THR A 302 6.82 -7.17 -7.69
CA THR A 302 7.90 -6.93 -6.71
C THR A 302 7.46 -5.93 -5.61
N PRO A 303 8.08 -5.97 -4.40
CA PRO A 303 7.91 -4.92 -3.38
C PRO A 303 8.52 -3.56 -3.75
N PHE A 304 9.17 -3.41 -4.91
CA PHE A 304 9.89 -2.18 -5.29
C PHE A 304 9.19 -1.40 -6.41
N SER A 305 7.85 -1.38 -6.36
CA SER A 305 7.01 -0.73 -7.37
C SER A 305 6.66 0.73 -7.00
N ASN A 306 5.96 1.40 -7.92
CA ASN A 306 5.32 2.70 -7.69
C ASN A 306 3.81 2.57 -7.39
N ASN A 307 3.31 1.36 -7.20
CA ASN A 307 1.97 1.12 -6.71
C ASN A 307 1.99 1.14 -5.18
N PHE A 308 0.98 1.77 -4.58
CA PHE A 308 0.88 1.83 -3.13
C PHE A 308 -0.56 2.08 -2.67
N ALA A 309 -0.86 1.57 -1.49
CA ALA A 309 -2.08 1.86 -0.73
C ALA A 309 -1.74 2.80 0.42
N ILE A 310 -2.76 3.49 0.92
CA ILE A 310 -2.68 4.27 2.16
C ILE A 310 -3.15 3.37 3.31
N GLY A 311 -2.57 3.55 4.48
CA GLY A 311 -3.05 2.97 5.72
C GLY A 311 -2.83 3.90 6.91
N ALA A 312 -3.12 3.36 8.09
CA ALA A 312 -2.85 3.96 9.38
C ALA A 312 -1.92 3.05 10.17
N GLY A 313 -1.27 3.57 11.20
CA GLY A 313 -0.42 2.76 12.05
C GLY A 313 0.62 3.55 12.81
N TYR A 314 1.45 2.83 13.54
CA TYR A 314 2.62 3.37 14.18
C TYR A 314 3.72 2.33 14.20
N TYR A 315 4.95 2.79 14.39
CA TYR A 315 6.03 1.92 14.84
C TYR A 315 6.95 2.63 15.83
N ASN A 316 7.60 1.82 16.66
CA ASN A 316 8.74 2.21 17.48
C ASN A 316 9.88 1.25 17.19
N LEU A 317 11.07 1.78 16.99
CA LEU A 317 12.31 1.04 16.78
C LEU A 317 13.37 1.60 17.71
N HIS A 318 14.03 0.73 18.47
CA HIS A 318 15.19 1.07 19.28
C HIS A 318 16.26 0.02 19.05
N VAL A 319 17.43 0.44 18.59
CA VAL A 319 18.53 -0.46 18.24
C VAL A 319 19.82 -0.11 18.95
N ARG A 320 20.69 -1.10 19.05
CA ARG A 320 22.06 -0.97 19.52
C ARG A 320 22.99 -1.59 18.48
N ASP A 321 23.99 -0.83 18.05
CA ASP A 321 25.08 -1.26 17.16
C ASP A 321 26.39 -1.16 17.95
N ILE A 322 26.97 -2.31 18.31
CA ILE A 322 28.24 -2.40 19.05
C ILE A 322 29.34 -2.94 18.14
N THR A 323 28.98 -3.82 17.19
CA THR A 323 29.90 -4.67 16.46
C THR A 323 30.07 -4.15 15.06
N LYS A 324 31.31 -3.78 14.70
CA LYS A 324 31.57 -3.11 13.41
C LYS A 324 31.20 -3.94 12.17
N GLY A 325 31.16 -5.27 12.30
CA GLY A 325 30.95 -6.18 11.17
C GLY A 325 30.29 -7.48 11.60
N ASP A 326 30.02 -8.33 10.62
CA ASP A 326 29.35 -9.60 10.82
C ASP A 326 30.21 -10.58 11.61
N SER A 327 29.68 -11.07 12.72
CA SER A 327 30.18 -12.24 13.43
C SER A 327 29.05 -12.91 14.19
N GLU A 328 29.18 -14.20 14.48
CA GLU A 328 28.24 -14.96 15.31
C GLU A 328 28.16 -14.40 16.75
N ASP A 329 29.23 -13.73 17.19
CA ASP A 329 29.37 -13.13 18.52
C ASP A 329 28.97 -11.65 18.57
N SER A 330 28.34 -11.13 17.51
CA SER A 330 27.86 -9.74 17.48
C SER A 330 26.93 -9.47 18.67
N LYS A 331 27.06 -8.26 19.23
CA LYS A 331 26.26 -7.76 20.35
C LYS A 331 25.19 -6.76 19.88
N ASP A 332 24.98 -6.68 18.58
CA ASP A 332 23.99 -5.79 17.99
C ASP A 332 22.60 -6.33 18.31
N ALA A 333 21.66 -5.43 18.55
CA ALA A 333 20.35 -5.84 19.03
C ALA A 333 19.27 -4.83 18.64
N VAL A 334 18.07 -5.35 18.44
CA VAL A 334 16.84 -4.57 18.52
C VAL A 334 16.38 -4.63 19.98
N LEU A 335 16.45 -3.50 20.68
CA LEU A 335 16.05 -3.36 22.08
C LEU A 335 14.53 -3.22 22.23
N GLN A 336 13.88 -2.63 21.21
CA GLN A 336 12.44 -2.50 21.13
C GLN A 336 12.04 -2.47 19.66
N PHE A 337 10.99 -3.22 19.32
CA PHE A 337 10.27 -3.03 18.08
C PHE A 337 8.80 -3.31 18.28
N ASP A 338 7.97 -2.32 17.98
CA ASP A 338 6.51 -2.42 17.99
C ASP A 338 6.00 -1.84 16.68
N LEU A 339 5.17 -2.59 15.97
CA LEU A 339 4.51 -2.15 14.74
C LEU A 339 3.03 -2.49 14.85
N LEU A 340 2.20 -1.52 14.49
CA LEU A 340 0.81 -1.73 14.10
C LEU A 340 0.58 -1.03 12.77
N TYR A 341 0.02 -1.73 11.80
CA TYR A 341 -0.41 -1.17 10.53
C TYR A 341 -1.82 -1.65 10.19
N GLN A 342 -2.68 -0.73 9.78
CA GLN A 342 -4.06 -0.98 9.40
C GLN A 342 -4.32 -0.50 7.97
N ARG A 343 -4.77 -1.40 7.11
CA ARG A 343 -5.25 -1.09 5.76
C ARG A 343 -6.60 -0.36 5.83
N GLN A 344 -6.97 0.34 4.76
CA GLN A 344 -8.26 1.04 4.65
C GLN A 344 -9.50 0.12 4.74
N ASN A 345 -9.35 -1.17 4.43
CA ASN A 345 -10.40 -2.16 4.61
C ASN A 345 -10.56 -2.64 6.08
N GLY A 346 -9.73 -2.15 7.00
CA GLY A 346 -9.72 -2.50 8.41
C GLY A 346 -8.78 -3.65 8.79
N GLU A 347 -8.21 -4.37 7.83
CA GLU A 347 -7.23 -5.43 8.07
C GLU A 347 -6.00 -4.87 8.76
N THR A 348 -5.52 -5.56 9.79
CA THR A 348 -4.44 -5.06 10.66
C THR A 348 -3.32 -6.08 10.77
N PHE A 349 -2.09 -5.59 10.72
CA PHE A 349 -0.85 -6.33 10.93
C PHE A 349 -0.12 -5.78 12.14
N THR A 350 0.39 -6.67 12.99
CA THR A 350 1.24 -6.31 14.12
C THR A 350 2.51 -7.14 14.13
N ILE A 351 3.60 -6.50 14.56
CA ILE A 351 4.90 -7.16 14.79
C ILE A 351 5.46 -6.62 16.10
N GLU A 352 5.92 -7.54 16.93
CA GLU A 352 6.52 -7.23 18.23
C GLU A 352 7.84 -7.96 18.36
N ASN A 353 8.88 -7.24 18.74
CA ASN A 353 10.26 -7.73 18.86
C ASN A 353 10.86 -8.20 17.52
N ILE A 354 12.18 -8.07 17.40
CA ILE A 354 12.93 -8.59 16.26
C ILE A 354 14.13 -9.34 16.80
N ASN A 355 14.30 -10.57 16.36
CA ASN A 355 15.52 -11.32 16.57
C ASN A 355 16.49 -10.96 15.45
N VAL A 356 17.54 -10.21 15.79
CA VAL A 356 18.56 -9.80 14.81
C VAL A 356 19.28 -11.03 14.25
N ILE A 357 19.52 -11.02 12.94
CA ILE A 357 20.29 -12.07 12.27
C ILE A 357 21.78 -11.70 12.33
N HIS A 358 22.56 -12.54 12.98
CA HIS A 358 24.02 -12.45 13.01
C HIS A 358 24.62 -13.46 12.04
N LYS A 359 25.44 -12.99 11.09
CA LYS A 359 26.12 -13.85 10.14
C LYS A 359 27.52 -14.19 10.62
N ALA A 360 27.95 -15.41 10.29
CA ALA A 360 29.32 -15.83 10.49
C ALA A 360 30.28 -14.93 9.71
N GLU A 361 31.44 -14.64 10.31
CA GLU A 361 32.45 -13.81 9.67
C GLU A 361 32.85 -14.41 8.30
N GLY A 362 32.80 -13.59 7.25
CA GLY A 362 33.11 -14.01 5.88
C GLY A 362 32.07 -14.90 5.20
N SER A 363 30.87 -15.07 5.78
CA SER A 363 29.78 -15.86 5.18
C SER A 363 28.87 -15.03 4.25
N GLY A 364 28.43 -15.66 3.16
CA GLY A 364 27.53 -15.07 2.16
C GLY A 364 28.20 -14.09 1.19
N ASP A 365 27.40 -13.52 0.31
CA ASP A 365 27.79 -12.62 -0.79
C ASP A 365 27.75 -11.14 -0.42
N HIS A 366 27.15 -10.77 0.71
CA HIS A 366 27.08 -9.40 1.22
C HIS A 366 27.06 -9.33 2.76
N THR A 367 27.36 -8.14 3.30
CA THR A 367 27.40 -7.87 4.75
C THR A 367 26.01 -7.56 5.33
N PHE A 368 25.79 -7.98 6.57
CA PHE A 368 24.61 -7.69 7.39
C PHE A 368 24.95 -6.71 8.53
N PHE A 369 26.17 -6.17 8.52
CA PHE A 369 26.69 -5.18 9.47
C PHE A 369 26.65 -5.62 10.93
N GLY A 370 26.92 -6.89 11.23
CA GLY A 370 26.76 -7.42 12.59
C GLY A 370 25.29 -7.67 12.97
N GLY A 371 24.36 -7.42 12.04
CA GLY A 371 22.92 -7.54 12.20
C GLY A 371 22.20 -6.18 12.28
N VAL A 372 22.90 -5.13 12.73
CA VAL A 372 22.41 -3.73 12.72
C VAL A 372 23.51 -2.82 12.20
N GLY A 373 23.25 -2.12 11.09
CA GLY A 373 24.16 -1.12 10.55
C GLY A 373 23.69 0.31 10.81
N GLN A 374 24.59 1.16 11.28
CA GLN A 374 24.37 2.62 11.31
C GLN A 374 25.13 3.35 10.19
N TYR A 375 24.47 4.36 9.60
CA TYR A 375 25.00 5.25 8.55
C TYR A 375 25.66 4.51 7.38
N LYS A 376 24.93 3.57 6.78
CA LYS A 376 25.42 2.74 5.68
C LYS A 376 24.89 3.23 4.35
N ILE A 377 25.75 3.23 3.33
CA ILE A 377 25.32 3.40 1.94
C ILE A 377 25.06 2.01 1.38
N MET A 378 23.87 1.80 0.80
CA MET A 378 23.42 0.50 0.30
C MET A 378 22.58 0.67 -0.97
N HIS A 379 22.14 -0.47 -1.53
CA HIS A 379 21.37 -0.58 -2.76
C HIS A 379 22.09 -0.02 -4.00
N GLY A 380 21.36 0.18 -5.10
CA GLY A 380 21.93 0.62 -6.36
C GLY A 380 23.11 -0.25 -6.80
N ASN A 381 24.23 0.38 -7.15
CA ASN A 381 25.45 -0.31 -7.58
C ASN A 381 26.44 -0.63 -6.44
N THR A 382 26.02 -0.56 -5.17
CA THR A 382 26.93 -0.78 -4.03
C THR A 382 27.31 -2.24 -3.84
N GLY A 383 26.53 -3.18 -4.38
CA GLY A 383 26.66 -4.61 -4.10
C GLY A 383 26.14 -5.01 -2.71
N ILE A 384 25.44 -4.11 -2.00
CA ILE A 384 24.82 -4.38 -0.70
C ILE A 384 23.31 -4.22 -0.84
N GLY A 385 22.57 -5.30 -0.59
CA GLY A 385 21.11 -5.33 -0.79
C GLY A 385 20.72 -5.41 -2.27
N THR A 386 19.45 -5.13 -2.57
CA THR A 386 18.92 -5.20 -3.94
C THR A 386 19.33 -4.00 -4.80
N ASP A 387 19.45 -4.20 -6.10
CA ASP A 387 19.57 -3.16 -7.14
C ASP A 387 18.21 -2.59 -7.58
N LEU A 388 17.10 -3.08 -7.01
CA LEU A 388 15.73 -2.60 -7.27
C LEU A 388 15.32 -1.43 -6.37
N MET A 389 16.21 -0.98 -5.49
CA MET A 389 16.12 0.25 -4.71
C MET A 389 17.21 1.22 -5.17
N PRO A 390 16.98 2.55 -5.13
CA PRO A 390 18.02 3.52 -5.45
C PRO A 390 19.17 3.40 -4.46
N LYS A 391 20.36 3.83 -4.89
CA LYS A 391 21.45 4.05 -3.94
C LYS A 391 20.98 5.06 -2.89
N LEU A 392 21.12 4.70 -1.62
CA LEU A 392 20.65 5.53 -0.51
C LEU A 392 21.57 5.43 0.70
N THR A 393 21.50 6.45 1.56
CA THR A 393 22.07 6.43 2.90
C THR A 393 21.01 5.99 3.91
N SER A 394 21.29 4.89 4.60
CA SER A 394 20.47 4.38 5.69
C SER A 394 21.09 4.76 7.04
N TYR A 395 20.32 5.47 7.86
CA TYR A 395 20.68 5.84 9.23
C TYR A 395 20.66 4.63 10.17
N ILE A 396 19.69 3.74 9.97
CA ILE A 396 19.56 2.45 10.65
C ILE A 396 19.15 1.44 9.59
N THR A 397 19.92 0.37 9.41
CA THR A 397 19.55 -0.79 8.59
C THR A 397 19.70 -2.06 9.41
N LEU A 398 18.78 -3.01 9.30
CA LEU A 398 18.89 -4.29 9.98
C LEU A 398 18.19 -5.40 9.22
N TRP A 399 18.63 -6.63 9.50
CA TRP A 399 17.94 -7.85 9.11
C TRP A 399 17.65 -8.67 10.36
N GLY A 400 16.46 -9.24 10.42
CA GLY A 400 16.04 -10.04 11.55
C GLY A 400 14.98 -11.06 11.18
N THR A 401 14.47 -11.73 12.21
CA THR A 401 13.24 -12.51 12.14
C THR A 401 12.22 -11.99 13.15
N ALA A 402 10.94 -12.04 12.78
CA ALA A 402 9.85 -11.63 13.65
C ALA A 402 8.58 -12.45 13.39
N ASP A 403 7.68 -12.51 14.36
CA ASP A 403 6.35 -13.09 14.17
C ASP A 403 5.41 -12.00 13.61
N LEU A 404 4.73 -12.31 12.50
CA LEU A 404 3.66 -11.48 11.96
C LEU A 404 2.33 -11.91 12.58
N LYS A 405 1.56 -10.96 13.09
CA LYS A 405 0.27 -11.20 13.73
C LYS A 405 -0.84 -10.35 13.11
N ASP A 406 -2.09 -10.76 13.28
CA ASP A 406 -3.26 -9.93 12.98
C ASP A 406 -3.54 -8.90 14.11
N GLY A 407 -4.56 -8.07 13.93
CA GLY A 407 -5.00 -7.09 14.94
C GLY A 407 -5.56 -7.71 16.24
N ASN A 408 -5.87 -9.01 16.25
CA ASN A 408 -6.32 -9.74 17.45
C ASN A 408 -5.14 -10.43 18.17
N GLY A 409 -3.92 -10.31 17.65
CA GLY A 409 -2.72 -10.95 18.18
C GLY A 409 -2.56 -12.42 17.75
N ASN A 410 -3.37 -12.92 16.83
CA ASN A 410 -3.18 -14.26 16.27
C ASN A 410 -1.96 -14.25 15.35
N VAL A 411 -1.07 -15.24 15.52
CA VAL A 411 0.13 -15.36 14.68
C VAL A 411 -0.26 -15.84 13.29
N LEU A 412 -0.04 -14.98 12.29
CA LEU A 412 -0.20 -15.26 10.87
C LEU A 412 1.00 -16.04 10.32
N ALA A 413 2.20 -15.66 10.75
CA ALA A 413 3.43 -16.34 10.37
C ALA A 413 4.52 -16.19 11.43
N ARG A 414 5.35 -17.23 11.61
CA ARG A 414 6.42 -17.25 12.60
C ARG A 414 7.79 -17.04 11.97
N ASN A 415 8.69 -16.42 12.73
CA ASN A 415 10.11 -16.26 12.37
C ASN A 415 10.31 -15.74 10.93
N ARG A 416 9.45 -14.83 10.49
CA ARG A 416 9.50 -14.23 9.17
C ARG A 416 10.70 -13.34 9.05
N MET A 417 11.43 -13.47 7.95
CA MET A 417 12.47 -12.49 7.63
C MET A 417 11.85 -11.10 7.59
N ILE A 418 12.56 -10.16 8.19
CA ILE A 418 12.22 -8.75 8.19
C ILE A 418 13.48 -7.93 7.90
N HIS A 419 13.35 -6.95 7.02
CA HIS A 419 14.34 -5.94 6.73
C HIS A 419 13.78 -4.58 7.10
N ILE A 420 14.53 -3.79 7.86
CA ILE A 420 14.12 -2.43 8.22
C ILE A 420 15.22 -1.47 7.82
N MET A 421 14.81 -0.36 7.22
CA MET A 421 15.70 0.75 6.88
C MET A 421 15.06 2.07 7.29
N VAL A 422 15.79 2.87 8.06
CA VAL A 422 15.50 4.29 8.30
C VAL A 422 16.42 5.09 7.40
N THR A 423 15.87 5.84 6.44
CA THR A 423 16.63 6.44 5.33
C THR A 423 16.26 7.91 5.13
N GLY A 424 17.06 8.63 4.36
CA GLY A 424 16.53 9.82 3.68
C GLY A 424 15.41 9.41 2.71
N ARG A 425 14.58 10.37 2.34
CA ARG A 425 13.41 10.16 1.47
C ARG A 425 13.84 9.76 0.06
N VAL A 426 13.43 8.57 -0.38
CA VAL A 426 13.74 7.97 -1.69
C VAL A 426 12.57 7.98 -2.66
N ARG A 427 11.48 8.68 -2.33
CA ARG A 427 10.34 8.91 -3.23
C ARG A 427 10.09 10.40 -3.50
N ASP A 428 9.76 10.72 -4.75
CA ASP A 428 9.41 12.08 -5.19
C ASP A 428 8.04 12.53 -4.64
N GLU A 429 7.61 13.77 -4.93
CA GLU A 429 6.31 14.30 -4.48
C GLU A 429 5.09 13.53 -5.03
N ASN A 430 5.29 12.79 -6.11
CA ASN A 430 4.31 11.87 -6.66
C ASN A 430 4.55 10.44 -6.15
N LEU A 431 5.26 10.24 -5.04
CA LEU A 431 5.56 8.93 -4.45
C LEU A 431 6.21 7.93 -5.42
N ASN A 432 6.80 8.40 -6.52
CA ASN A 432 7.60 7.54 -7.40
C ASN A 432 8.95 7.31 -6.76
N LEU A 433 9.41 6.05 -6.75
CA LEU A 433 10.73 5.68 -6.28
C LEU A 433 11.79 6.32 -7.19
N LEU A 434 12.79 6.94 -6.57
CA LEU A 434 13.98 7.39 -7.28
C LEU A 434 14.70 6.20 -7.92
N THR A 435 15.32 6.41 -9.09
CA THR A 435 15.88 5.31 -9.89
C THR A 435 17.39 5.36 -10.05
N SER A 436 18.06 6.29 -9.37
CA SER A 436 19.52 6.44 -9.43
C SER A 436 20.23 5.28 -8.71
N LEU A 437 21.07 4.55 -9.44
CA LEU A 437 21.86 3.43 -8.91
C LEU A 437 23.28 3.83 -8.51
N ASP A 438 23.80 4.92 -9.06
CA ASP A 438 25.19 5.35 -8.91
C ASP A 438 25.34 6.52 -7.93
N GLN A 439 24.31 7.34 -7.76
CA GLN A 439 24.29 8.48 -6.85
C GLN A 439 23.17 8.34 -5.82
N ASP A 440 23.48 8.72 -4.58
CA ASP A 440 22.46 8.90 -3.55
C ASP A 440 21.76 10.24 -3.80
N LEU A 441 20.53 10.16 -4.30
CA LEU A 441 19.65 11.30 -4.55
C LEU A 441 18.55 11.41 -3.50
N SER A 442 18.65 10.66 -2.40
CA SER A 442 17.67 10.76 -1.32
C SER A 442 17.69 12.16 -0.70
N ASP A 443 16.53 12.65 -0.29
CA ASP A 443 16.43 13.91 0.44
C ASP A 443 16.85 13.66 1.90
N LEU A 444 18.04 14.15 2.25
CA LEU A 444 18.64 13.97 3.56
C LEU A 444 18.23 15.06 4.57
N SER A 445 17.24 15.90 4.24
CA SER A 445 16.73 16.92 5.15
C SER A 445 16.18 16.25 6.43
N PRO A 446 16.37 16.85 7.62
CA PRO A 446 15.97 16.20 8.89
C PRO A 446 14.48 15.86 9.02
N ASP A 447 13.61 16.57 8.29
CA ASP A 447 12.17 16.37 8.20
C ASP A 447 11.73 15.42 7.06
N MET A 448 12.68 14.98 6.25
CA MET A 448 12.50 14.11 5.08
C MET A 448 13.10 12.72 5.33
N ILE A 449 12.87 12.19 6.53
CA ILE A 449 13.28 10.83 6.92
C ILE A 449 12.09 9.90 6.77
N GLU A 450 12.31 8.74 6.16
CA GLU A 450 11.31 7.69 6.04
C GLU A 450 11.84 6.36 6.57
N THR A 451 10.92 5.45 6.89
CA THR A 451 11.25 4.10 7.33
C THR A 451 10.54 3.08 6.47
N HIS A 452 11.32 2.16 5.91
CA HIS A 452 10.85 1.00 5.18
C HIS A 452 10.90 -0.23 6.09
N ILE A 453 9.78 -0.95 6.19
CA ILE A 453 9.67 -2.22 6.90
C ILE A 453 9.21 -3.27 5.88
N ILE A 454 10.07 -4.24 5.60
CA ILE A 454 9.88 -5.19 4.50
C ILE A 454 9.91 -6.62 5.04
N LEU A 455 8.83 -7.36 4.83
CA LEU A 455 8.82 -8.81 4.94
C LEU A 455 8.87 -9.36 3.51
N PRO A 456 10.05 -9.81 3.04
CA PRO A 456 10.22 -10.23 1.66
C PRO A 456 9.50 -11.56 1.38
N PRO A 457 9.27 -11.88 0.09
CA PRO A 457 8.64 -13.14 -0.33
C PRO A 457 9.60 -14.34 -0.32
N GLN A 458 10.82 -14.17 0.21
CA GLN A 458 11.89 -15.16 0.19
C GLN A 458 12.53 -15.31 1.57
N ASP A 459 13.07 -16.50 1.83
CA ASP A 459 13.88 -16.80 3.01
C ASP A 459 15.37 -16.41 2.81
N MET A 460 16.20 -16.67 3.83
CA MET A 460 17.63 -16.32 3.83
C MET A 460 18.44 -17.09 2.78
N GLN A 461 17.89 -18.18 2.25
CA GLN A 461 18.50 -19.01 1.22
C GLN A 461 17.99 -18.64 -0.18
N GLY A 462 17.08 -17.66 -0.28
CA GLY A 462 16.44 -17.23 -1.52
C GLY A 462 15.30 -18.14 -1.97
N ASN A 463 14.85 -19.10 -1.14
CA ASN A 463 13.67 -19.90 -1.47
C ASN A 463 12.42 -19.05 -1.29
N MET A 464 11.38 -19.34 -2.09
CA MET A 464 10.08 -18.69 -1.92
C MET A 464 9.50 -19.03 -0.55
N ASP A 465 9.15 -18.00 0.20
CA ASP A 465 8.54 -18.06 1.51
C ASP A 465 7.50 -16.92 1.56
N PRO A 466 6.31 -17.07 0.94
CA PRO A 466 5.36 -15.97 0.82
C PRO A 466 4.77 -15.56 2.18
N VAL A 467 4.58 -14.25 2.39
CA VAL A 467 3.96 -13.69 3.60
C VAL A 467 2.44 -13.88 3.59
N PRO A 468 1.84 -14.62 4.55
CA PRO A 468 0.40 -14.80 4.64
C PRO A 468 -0.36 -13.50 4.89
N GLY A 469 -1.62 -13.42 4.46
CA GLY A 469 -2.43 -12.19 4.54
C GLY A 469 -2.00 -11.09 3.54
N THR A 470 -0.93 -11.35 2.78
CA THR A 470 -0.51 -10.49 1.68
C THR A 470 -0.75 -11.24 0.37
N LYS A 471 -1.69 -10.75 -0.44
CA LYS A 471 -2.10 -11.38 -1.71
C LYS A 471 -0.93 -11.73 -2.64
N TYR A 472 0.20 -11.05 -2.48
CA TYR A 472 1.38 -11.13 -3.34
C TYR A 472 2.62 -11.72 -2.66
N GLY A 473 2.46 -12.22 -1.43
CA GLY A 473 3.51 -12.92 -0.70
C GLY A 473 4.59 -12.04 -0.09
N PHE A 474 4.40 -10.73 0.00
CA PHE A 474 5.30 -9.82 0.72
C PHE A 474 4.50 -8.70 1.40
N LEU A 475 5.09 -8.10 2.43
CA LEU A 475 4.60 -6.86 3.04
C LEU A 475 5.71 -5.81 2.97
N HIS A 476 5.44 -4.65 2.39
CA HIS A 476 6.38 -3.53 2.39
C HIS A 476 5.66 -2.28 2.86
N LEU A 477 5.96 -1.84 4.07
CA LEU A 477 5.40 -0.65 4.68
C LEU A 477 6.39 0.50 4.62
N MET A 478 5.88 1.70 4.42
CA MET A 478 6.66 2.93 4.42
C MET A 478 5.98 3.96 5.33
N PHE A 479 6.75 4.52 6.26
CA PHE A 479 6.34 5.63 7.12
C PHE A 479 7.18 6.85 6.76
N GLU A 480 6.56 7.99 6.46
CA GLU A 480 7.27 9.25 6.18
C GLU A 480 7.48 10.07 7.47
N SER A 481 8.06 11.28 7.38
CA SER A 481 8.26 12.24 8.49
C SER A 481 8.58 11.61 9.85
N VAL A 482 9.57 10.72 9.85
CA VAL A 482 9.96 9.90 10.99
C VAL A 482 10.77 10.69 12.01
N GLU A 483 10.49 10.48 13.31
CA GLU A 483 11.37 10.94 14.38
C GLU A 483 12.59 10.01 14.46
N LEU A 484 13.81 10.57 14.38
CA LEU A 484 15.06 9.84 14.51
C LEU A 484 15.91 10.42 15.67
N LYS A 485 16.20 9.59 16.67
CA LYS A 485 17.12 9.89 17.78
C LYS A 485 18.45 9.20 17.55
N ARG A 486 19.53 9.97 17.71
CA ARG A 486 20.92 9.62 17.38
C ARG A 486 21.82 9.82 18.58
#